data_AF-A0AAD5WJK6-F1
#
_entry.id   AF-A0AAD5WJK6-F1
#
_cell.length_a   1.000
_cell.length_b   1.000
_cell.length_c   1.000
_cell.angle_alpha   90.00
_cell.angle_beta   90.00
_cell.angle_gamma   90.00
#
_symmetry.space_group_name_H-M   'P 1'
#
loop_
_entity.id
_entity.type
_entity.pdbx_description
1 polymer ?
#
loop_
_entity_poly.entity_id
_entity_poly.type
_entity_poly.pdbx_seq_one_letter_code
_entity_poly.pdbx_strand_id
1 'polypeptide(L)'
;MDFMSLLDTASKNAKNMSKKLDDLKTEVDSERRAELKRIEAEKLRKMEILKKQKKASSPKPAEKEKKFIIPKKNKVTDEKDDKAKVMAFLAKKSEEERQLMEKKKAEKERLIQLRLQANGGKATKKMAKNFGMTAIDLQIKYGTNKEHVERLQKQKWREEEEQERIAAHYRDGVYKALAQKRKLDEKVQAGAVKLKPKHNGSTDKISSITASNRQHSDNYRPSSSSSSEPSEAFKVIWSSYPEKKIKTSTCNRL
;
A
#
# COMPACT_ATOMS: atom_id res chain seq x y z
N MET A 1 -23.55 -29.62 39.01
CA MET A 1 -23.62 -29.33 37.57
C MET A 1 -22.87 -30.45 36.89
N ASP A 2 -23.60 -31.33 36.22
CA ASP A 2 -23.03 -32.54 35.64
C ASP A 2 -22.42 -32.23 34.28
N PHE A 3 -21.38 -32.97 33.90
CA PHE A 3 -20.64 -32.72 32.66
C PHE A 3 -21.53 -32.74 31.41
N MET A 4 -22.51 -33.65 31.37
CA MET A 4 -23.48 -33.73 30.27
C MET A 4 -24.37 -32.48 30.18
N SER A 5 -24.81 -31.92 31.31
CA SER A 5 -25.64 -30.71 31.29
C SER A 5 -24.84 -29.47 30.85
N LEU A 6 -23.54 -29.43 31.13
CA LEU A 6 -22.63 -28.40 30.63
C LEU A 6 -22.47 -28.48 29.10
N LEU A 7 -22.28 -29.69 28.56
CA LEU A 7 -22.17 -29.90 27.11
C LEU A 7 -23.46 -29.51 26.38
N ASP A 8 -24.63 -29.89 26.92
CA ASP A 8 -25.92 -29.52 26.33
C ASP A 8 -26.15 -28.01 26.36
N THR A 9 -25.75 -27.34 27.45
CA THR A 9 -25.86 -25.89 27.59
C THR A 9 -24.91 -25.17 26.61
N ALA A 10 -23.68 -25.66 26.45
CA ALA A 10 -22.73 -25.13 25.47
C ALA A 10 -23.25 -25.30 24.03
N SER A 11 -23.83 -26.46 23.71
CA SER A 11 -24.42 -26.75 22.40
C SER A 11 -25.62 -25.85 22.09
N LYS A 12 -26.51 -25.64 23.07
CA LYS A 12 -27.64 -24.70 22.94
C LYS A 12 -27.16 -23.26 22.74
N ASN A 13 -26.14 -22.83 23.49
CA ASN A 13 -25.56 -21.50 23.35
C ASN A 13 -24.90 -21.31 21.98
N ALA A 14 -24.16 -22.29 21.48
CA ALA A 14 -23.57 -22.25 20.15
C ALA A 14 -24.63 -22.10 19.04
N LYS A 15 -25.71 -22.89 19.11
CA LYS A 15 -26.84 -22.82 18.16
C LYS A 15 -27.54 -21.46 18.21
N ASN A 16 -27.79 -20.94 19.42
CA ASN A 16 -28.42 -19.64 19.60
C ASN A 16 -27.54 -18.49 19.09
N MET A 17 -26.22 -18.57 19.32
CA MET A 17 -25.27 -17.58 18.81
C MET A 17 -25.17 -17.63 17.28
N SER A 18 -25.19 -18.82 16.68
CA SER A 18 -25.19 -18.98 15.22
C SER A 18 -26.43 -18.31 14.59
N LYS A 19 -27.62 -18.54 15.15
CA LYS A 19 -28.86 -17.91 14.65
C LYS A 19 -28.78 -16.39 14.69
N LYS A 20 -28.36 -15.81 15.83
CA LYS A 20 -28.15 -14.36 15.96
C LYS A 20 -27.15 -13.81 14.94
N LEU A 21 -26.10 -14.58 14.64
CA LEU A 21 -25.08 -14.20 13.66
C LEU A 21 -25.63 -14.19 12.24
N ASP A 22 -26.47 -15.15 11.90
CA ASP A 22 -27.12 -15.21 10.58
C ASP A 22 -28.19 -14.13 10.44
N ASP A 23 -28.99 -13.86 11.49
CA ASP A 23 -29.94 -12.74 11.52
C ASP A 23 -29.22 -11.40 11.28
N LEU A 24 -28.12 -11.15 12.01
CA LEU A 24 -27.27 -9.96 11.82
C LEU A 24 -26.72 -9.84 10.40
N LYS A 25 -26.27 -10.94 9.78
CA LYS A 25 -25.82 -10.92 8.38
C LYS A 25 -26.95 -10.54 7.43
N THR A 26 -28.15 -11.09 7.64
CA THR A 26 -29.31 -10.76 6.79
C THR A 26 -29.73 -9.31 6.92
N GLU A 27 -29.66 -8.74 8.13
CA GLU A 27 -29.97 -7.34 8.38
C GLU A 27 -28.96 -6.42 7.68
N VAL A 28 -27.67 -6.66 7.86
CA VAL A 28 -26.59 -5.89 7.20
C VAL A 28 -26.68 -5.99 5.68
N ASP A 29 -26.95 -7.17 5.12
CA ASP A 29 -27.13 -7.33 3.68
C ASP A 29 -28.40 -6.63 3.16
N SER A 30 -29.48 -6.61 3.96
CA SER A 30 -30.71 -5.90 3.61
C SER A 30 -30.51 -4.38 3.62
N GLU A 31 -29.78 -3.84 4.60
CA GLU A 31 -29.44 -2.42 4.70
C GLU A 31 -28.53 -2.01 3.54
N ARG A 32 -27.50 -2.81 3.25
CA ARG A 32 -26.62 -2.60 2.10
C ARG A 32 -27.37 -2.59 0.77
N ARG A 33 -28.36 -3.48 0.60
CA ARG A 33 -29.23 -3.50 -0.59
C ARG A 33 -30.16 -2.29 -0.66
N ALA A 34 -30.72 -1.86 0.48
CA ALA A 34 -31.58 -0.68 0.55
C ALA A 34 -30.81 0.61 0.20
N GLU A 35 -29.57 0.72 0.69
CA GLU A 35 -28.71 1.86 0.39
C GLU A 35 -28.30 1.91 -1.09
N LEU A 36 -27.97 0.76 -1.69
CA LEU A 36 -27.72 0.68 -3.14
C LEU A 36 -28.94 1.12 -3.96
N LYS A 37 -30.16 0.73 -3.57
CA LYS A 37 -31.39 1.17 -4.22
C LYS A 37 -31.62 2.68 -4.08
N ARG A 38 -31.30 3.28 -2.93
CA ARG A 38 -31.37 4.75 -2.75
C ARG A 38 -30.42 5.49 -3.68
N ILE A 39 -29.17 5.02 -3.77
CA ILE A 39 -28.15 5.59 -4.66
C ILE A 39 -28.58 5.48 -6.13
N GLU A 40 -29.15 4.35 -6.53
CA GLU A 40 -29.64 4.14 -7.89
C GLU A 40 -30.84 5.05 -8.22
N ALA A 41 -31.80 5.19 -7.30
CA ALA A 41 -32.92 6.11 -7.45
C ALA A 41 -32.48 7.58 -7.54
N GLU A 42 -31.47 7.99 -6.77
CA GLU A 42 -30.90 9.34 -6.85
C GLU A 42 -30.20 9.57 -8.19
N LYS A 43 -29.44 8.59 -8.69
CA LYS A 43 -28.81 8.64 -10.02
C LYS A 43 -29.86 8.74 -11.13
N LEU A 44 -30.95 7.98 -11.04
CA LEU A 44 -32.05 8.03 -12.01
C LEU A 44 -32.74 9.40 -11.99
N ARG A 45 -33.01 9.98 -10.81
CA ARG A 45 -33.55 11.35 -10.70
C ARG A 45 -32.62 12.39 -11.31
N LYS A 46 -31.30 12.31 -11.06
CA LYS A 46 -30.31 13.20 -11.67
C LYS A 46 -30.30 13.07 -13.20
N MET A 47 -30.36 11.85 -13.73
CA MET A 47 -30.46 11.59 -15.18
C MET A 47 -31.77 12.13 -15.78
N GLU A 48 -32.88 12.04 -15.06
CA GLU A 48 -34.17 12.55 -15.51
C GLU A 48 -34.20 14.09 -15.53
N ILE A 49 -33.61 14.74 -14.53
CA ILE A 49 -33.45 16.21 -14.50
C ILE A 49 -32.56 16.66 -15.67
N LEU A 50 -31.46 15.96 -15.95
CA LEU A 50 -30.61 16.23 -17.11
C LEU A 50 -31.34 16.01 -18.44
N LYS A 51 -32.18 14.98 -18.55
CA LYS A 51 -33.02 14.76 -19.75
C LYS A 51 -34.08 15.85 -19.90
N LYS A 52 -34.70 16.32 -18.81
CA LYS A 52 -35.67 17.43 -18.83
C LYS A 52 -35.00 18.74 -19.22
N GLN A 53 -33.80 19.01 -18.73
CA GLN A 53 -33.00 20.19 -19.15
C GLN A 53 -32.60 20.12 -20.64
N LYS A 54 -32.24 18.94 -21.15
CA LYS A 54 -31.97 18.73 -22.59
C LYS A 54 -33.23 18.82 -23.47
N LYS A 55 -34.40 18.47 -22.94
CA LYS A 55 -35.70 18.64 -23.64
C LYS A 55 -36.23 20.07 -23.57
N ALA A 56 -35.88 20.84 -22.54
CA ALA A 56 -36.17 22.28 -22.48
C ALA A 56 -35.33 23.10 -23.47
N SER A 57 -34.26 22.53 -24.04
CA SER A 57 -33.42 23.14 -25.07
C SER A 57 -33.66 22.61 -26.49
N SER A 58 -34.73 21.85 -26.75
CA SER A 58 -35.10 21.50 -28.12
C SER A 58 -35.88 22.66 -28.78
N PRO A 59 -35.50 23.10 -29.98
CA PRO A 59 -36.18 24.20 -30.67
C PRO A 59 -37.61 23.78 -31.09
N LYS A 60 -38.58 24.67 -30.89
CA LYS A 60 -39.99 24.48 -31.30
C LYS A 60 -40.11 24.25 -32.82
N PRO A 61 -41.13 23.50 -33.28
CA PRO A 61 -41.30 23.15 -34.68
C PRO A 61 -41.66 24.36 -35.53
N ALA A 62 -41.13 24.37 -36.75
CA ALA A 62 -41.30 25.43 -37.74
C ALA A 62 -42.77 25.61 -38.14
N GLU A 63 -43.33 26.78 -37.82
CA GLU A 63 -44.52 27.30 -38.47
C GLU A 63 -44.17 28.28 -39.60
N LYS A 64 -45.00 28.22 -40.63
CA LYS A 64 -44.80 28.63 -42.01
C LYS A 64 -44.74 30.16 -42.20
N GLU A 65 -43.93 30.53 -43.20
CA GLU A 65 -44.04 31.69 -44.11
C GLU A 65 -44.65 32.99 -43.54
N LYS A 66 -43.79 33.88 -43.03
CA LYS A 66 -44.10 35.32 -42.98
C LYS A 66 -42.90 36.14 -43.47
N LYS A 67 -43.22 37.08 -44.35
CA LYS A 67 -42.37 37.96 -45.15
C LYS A 67 -41.14 38.47 -44.39
N PHE A 68 -39.98 38.38 -45.04
CA PHE A 68 -38.70 38.92 -44.57
C PHE A 68 -38.81 40.42 -44.26
N ILE A 69 -38.79 40.77 -42.98
CA ILE A 69 -38.30 42.05 -42.50
C ILE A 69 -37.08 41.69 -41.67
N ILE A 70 -35.88 42.12 -42.09
CA ILE A 70 -34.62 41.88 -41.37
C ILE A 70 -34.64 42.77 -40.12
N PRO A 71 -34.78 42.24 -38.89
CA PRO A 71 -34.57 43.02 -37.69
C PRO A 71 -33.07 43.26 -37.57
N LYS A 72 -32.66 44.52 -37.36
CA LYS A 72 -31.25 44.86 -37.11
C LYS A 72 -30.76 44.00 -35.94
N LYS A 73 -29.78 43.13 -36.20
CA LYS A 73 -29.27 42.15 -35.23
C LYS A 73 -28.51 42.88 -34.12
N ASN A 74 -29.05 42.87 -32.91
CA ASN A 74 -28.26 43.10 -31.70
C ASN A 74 -27.47 41.81 -31.39
N LYS A 75 -26.37 41.57 -32.14
CA LYS A 75 -25.50 40.38 -31.99
C LYS A 75 -24.71 40.34 -30.67
N VAL A 76 -24.82 41.35 -29.83
CA VAL A 76 -23.91 41.54 -28.68
C VAL A 76 -24.30 40.70 -27.46
N THR A 77 -25.57 40.26 -27.36
CA THR A 77 -26.09 39.53 -26.20
C THR A 77 -25.87 38.02 -26.28
N ASP A 78 -26.15 37.38 -27.44
CA ASP A 78 -26.06 35.92 -27.58
C ASP A 78 -24.62 35.38 -27.45
N GLU A 79 -23.62 36.12 -27.95
CA GLU A 79 -22.21 35.71 -27.81
C GLU A 79 -21.71 35.76 -26.36
N LYS A 80 -22.25 36.66 -25.53
CA LYS A 80 -21.92 36.72 -24.10
C LYS A 80 -22.56 35.57 -23.34
N ASP A 81 -23.80 35.22 -23.67
CA ASP A 81 -24.51 34.10 -23.04
C ASP A 81 -23.89 32.76 -23.42
N ASP A 82 -23.43 32.59 -24.66
CA ASP A 82 -22.74 31.37 -25.08
C ASP A 82 -21.33 31.26 -24.48
N LYS A 83 -20.59 32.37 -24.35
CA LYS A 83 -19.33 32.40 -23.58
C LYS A 83 -19.57 32.07 -22.10
N ALA A 84 -20.65 32.58 -21.50
CA ALA A 84 -21.02 32.29 -20.12
C ALA A 84 -21.39 30.81 -19.93
N LYS A 85 -22.14 30.20 -20.87
CA LYS A 85 -22.45 28.76 -20.85
C LYS A 85 -21.21 27.89 -21.00
N VAL A 86 -20.27 28.27 -21.88
CA VAL A 86 -18.99 27.56 -22.04
C VAL A 86 -18.15 27.66 -20.76
N MET A 87 -18.07 28.84 -20.15
CA MET A 87 -17.39 29.04 -18.86
C MET A 87 -18.04 28.23 -17.73
N ALA A 88 -19.37 28.19 -17.66
CA ALA A 88 -20.10 27.40 -16.67
C ALA A 88 -19.89 25.88 -16.87
N PHE A 89 -19.81 25.40 -18.12
CA PHE A 89 -19.52 24.00 -18.42
C PHE A 89 -18.10 23.61 -18.03
N LEU A 90 -17.10 24.46 -18.32
CA LEU A 90 -15.72 24.25 -17.90
C LEU A 90 -15.58 24.26 -16.37
N ALA A 91 -16.25 25.20 -15.69
CA ALA A 91 -16.31 25.25 -14.23
C ALA A 91 -16.94 23.96 -13.66
N LYS A 92 -18.09 23.53 -14.20
CA LYS A 92 -18.77 22.30 -13.76
C LYS A 92 -17.90 21.06 -13.97
N LYS A 93 -17.21 20.94 -15.10
CA LYS A 93 -16.29 19.82 -15.36
C LYS A 93 -15.13 19.81 -14.35
N SER A 94 -14.56 20.98 -14.05
CA SER A 94 -13.50 21.11 -13.04
C SER A 94 -13.97 20.74 -11.64
N GLU A 95 -15.24 21.04 -11.32
CA GLU A 95 -15.84 20.72 -10.03
C GLU A 95 -16.18 19.23 -9.91
N GLU A 96 -16.67 18.60 -10.98
CA GLU A 96 -16.87 17.15 -11.06
C GLU A 96 -15.55 16.37 -10.91
N GLU A 97 -14.45 16.85 -11.51
CA GLU A 97 -13.12 16.27 -11.33
C GLU A 97 -12.61 16.41 -9.89
N ARG A 98 -12.85 17.56 -9.24
CA ARG A 98 -12.55 17.75 -7.80
C ARG A 98 -13.34 16.79 -6.93
N GLN A 99 -14.64 16.65 -7.16
CA GLN A 99 -15.50 15.73 -6.41
C GLN A 99 -15.07 14.27 -6.61
N LEU A 100 -14.62 13.88 -7.81
CA LEU A 100 -14.11 12.53 -8.04
C LEU A 100 -12.82 12.28 -7.26
N MET A 101 -11.91 13.25 -7.22
CA MET A 101 -10.69 13.16 -6.43
C MET A 101 -10.97 13.11 -4.92
N GLU A 102 -11.96 13.85 -4.45
CA GLU A 102 -12.41 13.82 -3.06
C GLU A 102 -13.04 12.46 -2.70
N LYS A 103 -13.90 11.90 -3.55
CA LYS A 103 -14.46 10.55 -3.35
C LYS A 103 -13.37 9.48 -3.29
N LYS A 104 -12.37 9.56 -4.17
CA LYS A 104 -11.21 8.66 -4.14
C LYS A 104 -10.39 8.82 -2.85
N LYS A 105 -10.26 10.04 -2.32
CA LYS A 105 -9.62 10.28 -1.02
C LYS A 105 -10.45 9.70 0.12
N ALA A 106 -11.75 9.94 0.14
CA ALA A 106 -12.66 9.40 1.15
C ALA A 106 -12.70 7.86 1.14
N GLU A 107 -12.67 7.23 -0.04
CA GLU A 107 -12.58 5.78 -0.17
C GLU A 107 -11.25 5.24 0.37
N LYS A 108 -10.13 5.89 0.05
CA LYS A 108 -8.81 5.55 0.62
C LYS A 108 -8.81 5.67 2.15
N GLU A 109 -9.38 6.75 2.67
CA GLU A 109 -9.49 7.02 4.11
C GLU A 109 -10.34 5.97 4.83
N ARG A 110 -11.50 5.62 4.25
CA ARG A 110 -12.35 4.54 4.76
C ARG A 110 -11.62 3.20 4.77
N LEU A 111 -10.85 2.90 3.72
CA LEU A 111 -10.05 1.68 3.66
C LEU A 111 -8.94 1.65 4.71
N ILE A 112 -8.30 2.80 4.98
CA ILE A 112 -7.29 2.92 6.04
C ILE A 112 -7.92 2.60 7.39
N GLN A 113 -9.08 3.19 7.71
CA GLN A 113 -9.79 2.95 8.97
C GLN A 113 -10.15 1.47 9.14
N LEU A 114 -10.75 0.84 8.12
CA LEU A 114 -11.09 -0.59 8.16
C LEU A 114 -9.86 -1.47 8.38
N ARG A 115 -8.76 -1.18 7.67
CA ARG A 115 -7.53 -1.96 7.78
C ARG A 115 -6.82 -1.74 9.12
N LEU A 116 -6.95 -0.55 9.70
CA LEU A 116 -6.42 -0.25 11.02
C LEU A 116 -7.24 -0.96 12.10
N GLN A 117 -8.57 -0.95 11.98
CA GLN A 117 -9.47 -1.69 12.87
C GLN A 117 -9.18 -3.19 12.84
N ALA A 118 -8.98 -3.76 11.65
CA ALA A 118 -8.60 -5.17 11.48
C ALA A 118 -7.27 -5.51 12.17
N ASN A 119 -6.34 -4.55 12.27
CA ASN A 119 -5.06 -4.69 12.97
C ASN A 119 -5.11 -4.22 14.43
N GLY A 120 -6.29 -4.18 15.05
CA GLY A 120 -6.46 -3.81 16.46
C GLY A 120 -6.13 -2.35 16.76
N GLY A 121 -6.36 -1.45 15.79
CA GLY A 121 -6.11 -0.01 15.93
C GLY A 121 -4.63 0.38 15.90
N LYS A 122 -3.75 -0.51 15.42
CA LYS A 122 -2.30 -0.29 15.32
C LYS A 122 -1.85 -0.18 13.87
N ALA A 123 -1.17 0.91 13.55
CA ALA A 123 -0.52 1.13 12.28
C ALA A 123 0.74 0.28 12.16
N THR A 124 0.88 -0.41 11.03
CA THR A 124 2.06 -1.23 10.71
C THR A 124 2.84 -0.62 9.56
N LYS A 125 4.17 -0.87 9.51
CA LYS A 125 5.05 -0.36 8.43
C LYS A 125 4.59 -0.81 7.03
N LYS A 126 4.04 -2.02 6.90
CA LYS A 126 3.51 -2.55 5.63
C LYS A 126 2.25 -1.79 5.18
N MET A 127 1.33 -1.50 6.10
CA MET A 127 0.15 -0.69 5.78
C MET A 127 0.55 0.71 5.33
N ALA A 128 1.44 1.34 6.08
CA ALA A 128 1.91 2.69 5.81
C ALA A 128 2.48 2.81 4.38
N LYS A 129 3.31 1.85 3.97
CA LYS A 129 3.84 1.76 2.60
C LYS A 129 2.75 1.68 1.53
N ASN A 130 1.69 0.89 1.73
CA ASN A 130 0.61 0.73 0.75
C ASN A 130 -0.17 2.04 0.51
N PHE A 131 -0.23 2.92 1.52
CA PHE A 131 -0.95 4.20 1.43
C PHE A 131 -0.02 5.39 1.18
N GLY A 132 1.29 5.17 1.04
CA GLY A 132 2.28 6.23 0.85
C GLY A 132 2.42 7.15 2.06
N MET A 133 2.19 6.64 3.26
CA MET A 133 2.30 7.37 4.52
C MET A 133 3.36 6.73 5.41
N THR A 134 3.83 7.45 6.43
CA THR A 134 4.62 6.81 7.49
C THR A 134 3.69 6.09 8.48
N ALA A 135 4.20 5.08 9.17
CA ALA A 135 3.40 4.36 10.17
C ALA A 135 2.97 5.28 11.31
N ILE A 136 3.80 6.28 11.64
CA ILE A 136 3.49 7.32 12.63
C ILE A 136 2.32 8.17 12.13
N ASP A 137 2.38 8.70 10.91
CA ASP A 137 1.30 9.54 10.37
C ASP A 137 -0.04 8.79 10.32
N LEU A 138 0.01 7.51 9.95
CA LEU A 138 -1.17 6.66 9.88
C LEU A 138 -1.76 6.38 11.28
N GLN A 139 -0.91 6.21 12.29
CA GLN A 139 -1.35 6.08 13.68
C GLN A 139 -1.89 7.41 14.24
N ILE A 140 -1.28 8.55 13.92
CA ILE A 140 -1.72 9.86 14.41
C ILE A 140 -3.08 10.25 13.83
N LYS A 141 -3.28 10.03 12.52
CA LYS A 141 -4.52 10.45 11.85
C LYS A 141 -5.70 9.54 12.12
N TYR A 142 -5.47 8.23 12.23
CA TYR A 142 -6.54 7.22 12.25
C TYR A 142 -6.51 6.32 13.49
N GLY A 143 -5.39 6.30 14.22
CA GLY A 143 -5.20 5.43 15.36
C GLY A 143 -5.69 6.03 16.66
N THR A 144 -6.09 5.14 17.57
CA THR A 144 -6.59 5.49 18.91
C THR A 144 -5.52 5.38 19.99
N ASN A 145 -4.50 4.53 19.78
CA ASN A 145 -3.46 4.26 20.77
C ASN A 145 -2.31 5.27 20.71
N LYS A 146 -2.22 6.15 21.71
CA LYS A 146 -1.14 7.14 21.87
C LYS A 146 0.21 6.50 22.20
N GLU A 147 0.25 5.48 23.07
CA GLU A 147 1.50 4.76 23.40
C GLU A 147 2.17 4.13 22.17
N HIS A 148 1.36 3.71 21.19
CA HIS A 148 1.89 3.15 19.95
C HIS A 148 2.55 4.23 19.08
N VAL A 149 2.07 5.47 19.13
CA VAL A 149 2.71 6.61 18.46
C VAL A 149 4.11 6.85 19.03
N GLU A 150 4.25 6.88 20.36
CA GLU A 150 5.56 7.07 21.02
C GLU A 150 6.54 5.95 20.68
N ARG A 151 6.07 4.69 20.70
CA ARG A 151 6.91 3.55 20.28
C ARG A 151 7.38 3.68 18.83
N LEU A 152 6.50 4.13 17.93
CA LEU A 152 6.86 4.36 16.52
C LEU A 152 7.83 5.54 16.35
N GLN A 153 7.66 6.62 17.11
CA GLN A 153 8.61 7.74 17.12
C GLN A 153 9.99 7.31 17.60
N LYS A 154 10.06 6.57 18.72
CA LYS A 154 11.32 6.01 19.23
C LYS A 154 11.97 5.04 18.24
N GLN A 155 11.18 4.27 17.50
CA GLN A 155 11.70 3.43 16.43
C GLN A 155 12.26 4.25 15.27
N LYS A 156 11.57 5.33 14.85
CA LYS A 156 12.04 6.21 13.79
C LYS A 156 13.40 6.84 14.13
N TRP A 157 13.57 7.34 15.35
CA TRP A 157 14.86 7.88 15.81
C TRP A 157 15.99 6.84 15.73
N ARG A 158 15.72 5.60 16.18
CA ARG A 158 16.72 4.53 16.08
C ARG A 158 17.09 4.18 14.63
N GLU A 159 16.09 4.10 13.75
CA GLU A 159 16.33 3.84 12.33
C GLU A 159 17.13 4.98 11.67
N GLU A 160 16.89 6.23 12.06
CA GLU A 160 17.61 7.41 11.56
C GLU A 160 19.07 7.45 12.05
N GLU A 161 19.31 7.15 13.33
CA GLU A 161 20.67 7.04 13.87
C GLU A 161 21.48 5.91 13.21
N GLU A 162 20.84 4.76 12.94
CA GLU A 162 21.49 3.65 12.26
C GLU A 162 21.80 4.00 10.80
N GLN A 163 20.89 4.70 10.12
CA GLN A 163 21.15 5.21 8.78
C GLN A 163 22.30 6.22 8.74
N GLU A 164 22.35 7.16 9.68
CA GLU A 164 23.47 8.12 9.74
C GLU A 164 24.79 7.40 10.04
N ARG A 165 24.78 6.40 10.92
CA ARG A 165 25.98 5.57 11.20
C ARG A 165 26.47 4.84 9.94
N ILE A 166 25.56 4.23 9.19
CA ILE A 166 25.88 3.55 7.94
C ILE A 166 26.37 4.56 6.89
N ALA A 167 25.73 5.72 6.77
CA ALA A 167 26.14 6.78 5.86
C ALA A 167 27.54 7.31 6.20
N ALA A 168 27.83 7.54 7.49
CA ALA A 168 29.16 7.91 7.96
C ALA A 168 30.19 6.83 7.61
N HIS A 169 29.86 5.55 7.83
CA HIS A 169 30.73 4.45 7.45
C HIS A 169 31.07 4.44 5.94
N TYR A 170 30.07 4.70 5.09
CA TYR A 170 30.30 4.83 3.65
C TYR A 170 31.14 6.06 3.29
N ARG A 171 30.90 7.22 3.91
CA ARG A 171 31.73 8.43 3.73
C ARG A 171 33.18 8.15 4.10
N ASP A 172 33.42 7.55 5.26
CA ASP A 172 34.76 7.18 5.74
C ASP A 172 35.45 6.18 4.80
N GLY A 173 34.71 5.19 4.31
CA GLY A 173 35.21 4.22 3.33
C GLY A 173 35.69 4.90 2.05
N VAL A 174 34.92 5.87 1.52
CA VAL A 174 35.30 6.66 0.34
C VAL A 174 36.55 7.50 0.62
N TYR A 175 36.62 8.19 1.76
CA TYR A 175 37.82 8.97 2.12
C TYR A 175 39.07 8.10 2.23
N LYS A 176 38.96 6.91 2.84
CA LYS A 176 40.06 5.94 2.94
C LYS A 176 40.51 5.48 1.55
N ALA A 177 39.58 5.15 0.66
CA ALA A 177 39.88 4.74 -0.70
C ALA A 177 40.57 5.86 -1.51
N LEU A 178 40.07 7.10 -1.41
CA LEU A 178 40.68 8.26 -2.06
C LEU A 178 42.08 8.57 -1.52
N ALA A 179 42.28 8.48 -0.21
CA ALA A 179 43.59 8.65 0.40
C ALA A 179 44.59 7.57 -0.04
N GLN A 180 44.15 6.31 -0.16
CA GLN A 180 44.98 5.23 -0.70
C GLN A 180 45.32 5.47 -2.17
N LYS A 181 44.36 5.93 -2.97
CA LYS A 181 44.59 6.28 -4.37
C LYS A 181 45.65 7.38 -4.49
N ARG A 182 45.52 8.49 -3.73
CA ARG A 182 46.53 9.57 -3.71
C ARG A 182 47.92 9.07 -3.33
N LYS A 183 48.03 8.23 -2.29
CA LYS A 183 49.31 7.62 -1.90
C LYS A 183 49.92 6.73 -2.99
N LEU A 184 49.10 6.04 -3.78
CA LEU A 184 49.58 5.24 -4.90
C LEU A 184 50.01 6.15 -6.07
N ASP A 185 49.20 7.16 -6.40
CA ASP A 185 49.50 8.14 -7.44
C ASP A 185 50.82 8.89 -7.13
N GLU A 186 51.03 9.32 -5.89
CA GLU A 186 52.28 9.94 -5.43
C GLU A 186 53.48 8.99 -5.57
N LYS A 187 53.33 7.71 -5.20
CA LYS A 187 54.41 6.72 -5.35
C LYS A 187 54.73 6.44 -6.82
N VAL A 188 53.71 6.40 -7.68
CA VAL A 188 53.88 6.26 -9.14
C VAL A 188 54.60 7.49 -9.71
N GLN A 189 54.19 8.69 -9.29
CA GLN A 189 54.79 9.95 -9.73
C GLN A 189 56.23 10.14 -9.22
N ALA A 190 56.55 9.66 -8.02
CA ALA A 190 57.89 9.64 -7.46
C ALA A 190 58.80 8.53 -8.06
N GLY A 191 58.35 7.81 -9.08
CA GLY A 191 59.12 6.74 -9.74
C GLY A 191 59.41 5.53 -8.84
N ALA A 192 58.75 5.42 -7.67
CA ALA A 192 59.11 4.48 -6.61
C ALA A 192 58.40 3.11 -6.70
N VAL A 193 57.58 2.85 -7.72
CA VAL A 193 56.80 1.60 -7.81
C VAL A 193 57.40 0.63 -8.81
N LYS A 194 58.29 -0.25 -8.31
CA LYS A 194 58.31 -1.64 -8.80
C LYS A 194 56.98 -2.25 -8.40
N LEU A 195 56.07 -2.41 -9.34
CA LEU A 195 54.83 -3.16 -9.18
C LEU A 195 55.21 -4.62 -8.87
N LYS A 196 55.44 -4.95 -7.60
CA LYS A 196 55.38 -6.36 -7.20
C LYS A 196 53.93 -6.78 -7.42
N PRO A 197 53.65 -7.79 -8.27
CA PRO A 197 52.30 -8.29 -8.41
C PRO A 197 51.86 -8.72 -7.02
N LYS A 198 50.77 -8.12 -6.53
CA LYS A 198 50.00 -8.72 -5.45
C LYS A 198 49.70 -10.13 -5.95
N HIS A 199 50.25 -11.14 -5.29
CA HIS A 199 49.79 -12.51 -5.49
C HIS A 199 48.29 -12.46 -5.25
N ASN A 200 47.51 -12.48 -6.33
CA ASN A 200 46.13 -12.92 -6.27
C ASN A 200 46.23 -14.32 -5.67
N GLY A 201 45.83 -14.44 -4.41
CA GLY A 201 45.72 -15.71 -3.74
C GLY A 201 44.87 -16.60 -4.63
N SER A 202 45.55 -17.55 -5.26
CA SER A 202 44.95 -18.59 -6.06
C SER A 202 43.77 -19.16 -5.28
N THR A 203 42.63 -19.19 -5.95
CA THR A 203 41.53 -20.08 -5.63
C THR A 203 42.09 -21.46 -5.30
N ASP A 204 41.80 -21.95 -4.10
CA ASP A 204 41.48 -23.35 -3.76
C ASP A 204 41.60 -23.58 -2.25
N LYS A 205 40.61 -23.10 -1.51
CA LYS A 205 40.25 -23.62 -0.17
C LYS A 205 38.74 -23.62 -0.01
N ILE A 206 38.09 -24.59 -0.65
CA ILE A 206 36.78 -25.05 -0.22
C ILE A 206 36.99 -25.72 1.14
N SER A 207 36.78 -25.00 2.25
CA SER A 207 36.37 -25.51 3.59
C SER A 207 36.83 -24.58 4.74
N SER A 208 36.09 -23.50 5.04
CA SER A 208 36.22 -22.84 6.37
C SER A 208 35.10 -21.85 6.72
N ILE A 209 33.82 -22.19 6.49
CA ILE A 209 32.68 -21.36 6.95
C ILE A 209 31.72 -22.14 7.86
N THR A 210 32.18 -23.23 8.48
CA THR A 210 31.38 -24.07 9.40
C THR A 210 32.13 -24.40 10.69
N ALA A 211 32.92 -23.48 11.22
CA ALA A 211 33.57 -23.64 12.53
C ALA A 211 33.73 -22.29 13.25
N SER A 212 32.62 -21.65 13.58
CA SER A 212 32.57 -20.57 14.58
C SER A 212 31.23 -20.62 15.29
N ASN A 213 30.96 -21.76 15.92
CA ASN A 213 29.99 -21.87 17.00
C ASN A 213 30.25 -23.17 17.77
N ARG A 214 31.28 -23.15 18.62
CA ARG A 214 31.46 -24.07 19.75
C ARG A 214 32.67 -23.63 20.54
N GLN A 215 32.44 -22.90 21.63
CA GLN A 215 32.98 -23.15 22.97
C GLN A 215 32.64 -21.95 23.88
N HIS A 216 31.51 -22.04 24.57
CA HIS A 216 31.48 -21.67 25.97
C HIS A 216 31.03 -22.92 26.72
N SER A 217 31.96 -23.47 27.49
CA SER A 217 31.83 -24.62 28.36
C SER A 217 30.90 -24.32 29.54
N ASP A 218 30.06 -25.30 29.85
CA ASP A 218 29.72 -25.85 31.16
C ASP A 218 29.68 -24.89 32.36
N ASN A 219 28.48 -24.75 32.94
CA ASN A 219 28.25 -25.21 34.31
C ASN A 219 26.76 -25.16 34.75
N TYR A 220 26.33 -26.28 35.34
CA TYR A 220 25.12 -26.57 36.13
C TYR A 220 23.76 -26.85 35.45
N ARG A 221 23.45 -28.16 35.38
CA ARG A 221 22.11 -28.75 35.47
C ARG A 221 22.05 -29.63 36.73
N PRO A 222 20.92 -29.66 37.46
CA PRO A 222 20.16 -30.91 37.61
C PRO A 222 18.66 -30.69 37.33
N SER A 223 18.07 -31.45 36.38
CA SER A 223 17.08 -32.53 36.61
C SER A 223 15.74 -32.00 37.15
N SER A 224 14.63 -32.04 36.39
CA SER A 224 13.82 -33.25 36.30
C SER A 224 12.76 -33.25 35.15
N SER A 225 12.49 -34.46 34.66
CA SER A 225 11.27 -35.03 34.04
C SER A 225 10.14 -34.14 33.50
N SER A 226 9.80 -34.31 32.22
CA SER A 226 8.54 -34.98 31.83
C SER A 226 8.43 -35.16 30.31
N SER A 227 7.96 -36.36 29.96
CA SER A 227 7.57 -36.93 28.68
C SER A 227 6.72 -36.04 27.76
N SER A 228 7.03 -36.05 26.46
CA SER A 228 6.02 -35.94 25.39
C SER A 228 6.51 -36.65 24.13
N GLU A 229 5.72 -37.63 23.68
CA GLU A 229 5.79 -38.29 22.37
C GLU A 229 5.39 -37.32 21.24
N PRO A 230 5.89 -37.47 20.01
CA PRO A 230 5.33 -36.81 18.85
C PRO A 230 4.51 -37.78 17.99
N SER A 231 3.21 -37.49 17.81
CA SER A 231 2.36 -38.12 16.81
C SER A 231 2.33 -37.33 15.50
N GLU A 232 1.92 -38.05 14.46
CA GLU A 232 2.14 -37.86 13.04
C GLU A 232 1.55 -36.61 12.36
N ALA A 233 2.15 -36.36 11.19
CA ALA A 233 1.54 -35.92 9.93
C ALA A 233 1.09 -34.46 9.78
N PHE A 234 1.87 -33.70 8.99
CA PHE A 234 1.29 -32.88 7.93
C PHE A 234 2.21 -32.88 6.69
N LYS A 235 1.78 -33.58 5.65
CA LYS A 235 2.28 -33.46 4.27
C LYS A 235 1.91 -32.07 3.75
N VAL A 236 2.90 -31.28 3.32
CA VAL A 236 2.67 -30.17 2.40
C VAL A 236 3.60 -30.34 1.20
N ILE A 237 2.93 -30.60 0.08
CA ILE A 237 3.45 -30.72 -1.28
C ILE A 237 4.09 -29.38 -1.67
N TRP A 238 5.39 -29.36 -1.92
CA TRP A 238 6.03 -28.27 -2.64
C TRP A 238 5.90 -28.55 -4.14
N SER A 239 5.01 -27.80 -4.79
CA SER A 239 4.89 -27.79 -6.23
C SER A 239 6.07 -27.05 -6.86
N SER A 240 6.55 -27.66 -7.93
CA SER A 240 7.67 -27.31 -8.79
C SER A 240 7.57 -25.87 -9.33
N TYR A 241 8.64 -25.09 -9.19
CA TYR A 241 8.87 -23.86 -9.96
C TYR A 241 9.63 -24.22 -11.24
N PRO A 242 9.19 -23.78 -12.43
CA PRO A 242 9.97 -23.96 -13.64
C PRO A 242 11.10 -22.93 -13.75
N GLU A 243 12.32 -23.44 -13.93
CA GLU A 243 13.53 -22.72 -14.29
C GLU A 243 13.33 -21.89 -15.58
N LYS A 244 13.61 -20.59 -15.53
CA LYS A 244 13.82 -19.78 -16.73
C LYS A 244 15.30 -19.84 -17.11
N LYS A 245 15.63 -20.70 -18.08
CA LYS A 245 16.93 -20.71 -18.75
C LYS A 245 17.11 -19.42 -19.55
N ILE A 246 18.02 -18.56 -19.10
CA ILE A 246 18.52 -17.42 -19.87
C ILE A 246 19.54 -17.98 -20.87
N LYS A 247 19.24 -17.94 -22.16
CA LYS A 247 20.20 -18.24 -23.23
C LYS A 247 21.15 -17.06 -23.37
N THR A 248 22.42 -17.27 -23.07
CA THR A 248 23.50 -16.34 -23.44
C THR A 248 23.76 -16.44 -24.94
N SER A 249 23.60 -15.32 -25.64
CA SER A 249 23.97 -15.16 -27.04
C SER A 249 25.47 -14.86 -27.11
N THR A 250 26.25 -15.83 -27.55
CA THR A 250 27.65 -15.66 -27.99
C THR A 250 27.68 -14.75 -29.21
N CYS A 251 28.36 -13.60 -29.09
CA CYS A 251 28.68 -12.73 -30.21
C CYS A 251 30.08 -13.10 -30.71
N ASN A 252 30.15 -13.71 -31.90
CA ASN A 252 31.37 -13.84 -32.68
C ASN A 252 31.45 -12.67 -33.67
N ARG A 253 32.58 -11.95 -33.63
CA ARG A 253 33.11 -11.12 -34.73
C ARG A 253 34.62 -11.03 -34.47
N LEU A 254 35.42 -11.78 -35.24
CA LEU A 254 36.09 -11.38 -36.48
C LEU A 254 37.00 -10.17 -36.27
#